data_AF-A0ABD5V387-F1
#
_entry.id   AF-A0ABD5V387-F1
#
_cell.length_a   1.000
_cell.length_b   1.000
_cell.length_c   1.000
_cell.angle_alpha   90.00
_cell.angle_beta   90.00
_cell.angle_gamma   90.00
#
_symmetry.space_group_name_H-M   'P 1'
#
loop_
_entity.id
_entity.type
_entity.pdbx_description
1 polymer ?
#
loop_
_entity_poly.entity_id
_entity_poly.type
_entity_poly.pdbx_seq_one_letter_code
_entity_poly.pdbx_strand_id
1 'polypeptide(L)'
;MRRRDLLASTVAACTLAGCVGNGDDEDEPEEPEDPDDSDDPEEPDEEEPEDPEEGERVEIVESELVREEAGTDGESVVVRGVVAPRDDVEEDVEVNYVEVRAAFHDAEGETLDTIIEQVEIDPEVDQWGFEVSYPHIGERAAEVEDYELEVGTEL
;
A
#
# COMPACT_ATOMS: atom_id res chain seq x y z
N MET A 1 -23.28 0.19 -14.09
CA MET A 1 -23.55 0.32 -15.54
C MET A 1 -22.24 0.68 -16.25
N ARG A 2 -21.96 0.05 -17.40
CA ARG A 2 -20.95 0.35 -18.44
C ARG A 2 -19.46 0.13 -18.14
N ARG A 3 -19.00 -1.05 -18.60
CA ARG A 3 -17.61 -1.41 -18.95
C ARG A 3 -17.29 -0.89 -20.36
N ARG A 4 -16.16 -0.22 -20.53
CA ARG A 4 -15.48 0.14 -21.80
C ARG A 4 -14.04 0.50 -21.47
N ASP A 5 -12.98 0.18 -22.20
CA ASP A 5 -12.63 -0.78 -23.26
C ASP A 5 -11.09 -0.65 -23.32
N LEU A 6 -10.38 -1.77 -23.45
CA LEU A 6 -8.92 -1.82 -23.57
C LEU A 6 -8.44 -1.52 -25.01
N LEU A 7 -7.14 -1.17 -25.12
CA LEU A 7 -6.18 -1.35 -26.24
C LEU A 7 -5.84 -0.14 -27.12
N ALA A 8 -4.54 0.23 -27.09
CA ALA A 8 -3.65 0.39 -28.27
C ALA A 8 -2.18 0.56 -27.73
N SER A 9 -1.22 -0.37 -27.95
CA SER A 9 -0.34 -0.54 -29.16
C SER A 9 0.38 0.77 -29.58
N THR A 10 1.68 0.91 -29.88
CA THR A 10 2.82 0.00 -30.21
C THR A 10 4.13 0.83 -30.30
N VAL A 11 5.26 0.23 -29.86
CA VAL A 11 6.70 0.29 -30.25
C VAL A 11 7.30 1.44 -31.10
N ALA A 12 8.51 1.90 -30.72
CA ALA A 12 9.58 2.33 -31.65
C ALA A 12 11.01 2.17 -31.05
N ALA A 13 11.96 1.71 -31.87
CA ALA A 13 13.34 1.30 -31.55
C ALA A 13 14.43 2.31 -32.05
N CYS A 14 15.72 1.94 -31.86
CA CYS A 14 16.99 2.48 -32.42
C CYS A 14 17.70 3.57 -31.57
N THR A 15 19.04 3.66 -31.39
CA THR A 15 20.24 3.16 -32.11
C THR A 15 21.55 3.36 -31.30
N LEU A 16 22.62 2.71 -31.76
CA LEU A 16 24.03 2.65 -31.31
C LEU A 16 24.83 3.99 -31.29
N ALA A 17 25.76 4.12 -30.32
CA ALA A 17 27.04 4.88 -30.35
C ALA A 17 27.86 4.44 -29.11
N GLY A 18 29.18 4.32 -29.04
CA GLY A 18 30.32 4.57 -29.92
C GLY A 18 31.62 4.42 -29.08
N CYS A 19 32.70 4.01 -29.73
CA CYS A 19 34.01 3.58 -29.24
C CYS A 19 34.81 4.56 -28.35
N VAL A 20 35.69 4.03 -27.47
CA VAL A 20 37.06 4.57 -27.25
C VAL A 20 38.02 3.47 -26.72
N GLY A 21 39.16 3.28 -27.42
CA GLY A 21 40.33 2.46 -27.00
C GLY A 21 41.20 3.21 -25.97
N ASN A 22 42.35 2.76 -25.46
CA ASN A 22 43.45 1.88 -25.90
C ASN A 22 44.43 1.75 -24.70
N GLY A 23 45.22 0.67 -24.58
CA GLY A 23 46.40 0.58 -23.69
C GLY A 23 46.67 -0.87 -23.29
N ASP A 24 47.32 -1.66 -24.14
CA ASP A 24 48.77 -1.88 -24.29
C ASP A 24 49.35 -2.74 -23.15
N ASP A 25 49.77 -3.92 -23.59
CA ASP A 25 50.43 -5.04 -22.93
C ASP A 25 51.72 -4.65 -22.19
N GLU A 26 51.88 -5.14 -20.95
CA GLU A 26 53.19 -5.59 -20.46
C GLU A 26 53.02 -6.96 -19.79
N ASP A 27 53.60 -7.94 -20.46
CA ASP A 27 53.70 -9.36 -20.12
C ASP A 27 54.91 -9.55 -19.20
N GLU A 28 54.73 -10.04 -17.98
CA GLU A 28 55.77 -10.82 -17.28
C GLU A 28 55.12 -11.83 -16.31
N PRO A 29 55.46 -13.13 -16.42
CA PRO A 29 54.74 -14.22 -15.75
C PRO A 29 55.37 -14.64 -14.41
N GLU A 30 54.54 -14.92 -13.41
CA GLU A 30 54.88 -15.77 -12.27
C GLU A 30 53.77 -16.84 -12.13
N GLU A 31 54.10 -18.10 -12.42
CA GLU A 31 53.29 -19.30 -12.11
C GLU A 31 53.63 -19.79 -10.67
N PRO A 32 52.95 -20.82 -10.13
CA PRO A 32 51.54 -20.88 -9.75
C PRO A 32 51.41 -21.26 -8.26
N GLU A 33 50.37 -20.79 -7.57
CA GLU A 33 50.00 -21.35 -6.26
C GLU A 33 48.56 -21.85 -6.30
N ASP A 34 48.39 -23.03 -5.70
CA ASP A 34 47.38 -24.06 -5.90
C ASP A 34 45.89 -23.68 -5.83
N PRO A 35 45.00 -24.47 -6.46
CA PRO A 35 43.56 -24.26 -6.46
C PRO A 35 42.97 -24.62 -5.09
N ASP A 36 42.78 -23.63 -4.22
CA ASP A 36 41.78 -23.76 -3.15
C ASP A 36 40.42 -23.42 -3.75
N ASP A 37 39.91 -24.41 -4.50
CA ASP A 37 38.53 -24.56 -4.94
C ASP A 37 37.69 -24.88 -3.68
N SER A 38 37.57 -23.88 -2.80
CA SER A 38 36.48 -23.81 -1.85
C SER A 38 35.36 -23.05 -2.56
N ASP A 39 34.77 -23.71 -3.55
CA ASP A 39 33.40 -23.46 -4.01
C ASP A 39 32.52 -23.74 -2.78
N ASP A 40 32.44 -22.76 -1.89
CA ASP A 40 31.40 -22.68 -0.88
C ASP A 40 30.18 -22.21 -1.68
N PRO A 41 29.23 -23.10 -2.02
CA PRO A 41 28.00 -22.61 -2.60
C PRO A 41 27.40 -21.69 -1.56
N GLU A 42 27.36 -20.38 -1.84
CA GLU A 42 26.52 -19.46 -1.11
C GLU A 42 25.16 -20.15 -1.04
N GLU A 43 24.78 -20.59 0.16
CA GLU A 43 23.47 -21.20 0.36
C GLU A 43 22.48 -20.19 -0.21
N PRO A 44 21.56 -20.60 -1.11
CA PRO A 44 20.58 -19.67 -1.61
C PRO A 44 19.92 -19.08 -0.37
N ASP A 45 19.94 -17.74 -0.23
CA ASP A 45 19.10 -17.02 0.72
C ASP A 45 17.75 -17.71 0.65
N GLU A 46 17.44 -18.49 1.68
CA GLU A 46 16.10 -18.98 1.91
C GLU A 46 15.33 -17.68 2.12
N GLU A 47 14.77 -17.13 1.04
CA GLU A 47 13.79 -16.06 1.11
C GLU A 47 12.72 -16.63 2.05
N GLU A 48 12.83 -16.29 3.34
CA GLU A 48 11.82 -16.59 4.33
C GLU A 48 10.52 -16.11 3.69
N PRO A 49 9.47 -16.96 3.60
CA PRO A 49 8.21 -16.49 3.09
C PRO A 49 7.87 -15.26 3.92
N GLU A 50 7.85 -14.09 3.28
CA GLU A 50 7.45 -12.85 3.93
C GLU A 50 6.06 -13.14 4.49
N ASP A 51 5.96 -13.26 5.81
CA ASP A 51 4.68 -13.37 6.51
C ASP A 51 3.85 -12.21 5.95
N PRO A 52 2.64 -12.47 5.40
CA PRO A 52 1.87 -11.39 4.80
C PRO A 52 1.77 -10.27 5.83
N GLU A 53 2.12 -9.05 5.39
CA GLU A 53 2.10 -7.85 6.23
C GLU A 53 0.78 -7.89 6.98
N GLU A 54 0.80 -7.76 8.31
CA GLU A 54 -0.33 -8.18 9.14
C GLU A 54 -1.66 -7.45 8.81
N GLY A 55 -1.59 -6.33 8.08
CA GLY A 55 -2.73 -5.65 7.48
C GLY A 55 -3.36 -6.30 6.24
N GLU A 56 -2.73 -7.32 5.66
CA GLU A 56 -3.26 -8.15 4.59
C GLU A 56 -4.29 -9.17 5.08
N ARG A 57 -4.55 -9.24 6.40
CA ARG A 57 -5.47 -10.21 7.00
C ARG A 57 -6.93 -9.78 7.03
N VAL A 58 -7.16 -8.48 6.89
CA VAL A 58 -8.49 -7.86 6.90
C VAL A 58 -8.65 -6.98 5.67
N GLU A 59 -9.89 -6.69 5.30
CA GLU A 59 -10.21 -5.77 4.22
C GLU A 59 -11.40 -4.89 4.54
N ILE A 60 -11.46 -3.73 3.91
CA ILE A 60 -12.61 -2.83 3.97
C ILE A 60 -13.61 -3.29 2.90
N VAL A 61 -14.75 -3.82 3.35
CA VAL A 61 -15.79 -4.36 2.47
C VAL A 61 -16.85 -3.33 2.10
N GLU A 62 -17.04 -2.32 2.95
CA GLU A 62 -17.97 -1.21 2.73
C GLU A 62 -17.38 0.09 3.27
N SER A 63 -17.62 1.20 2.55
CA SER A 63 -17.35 2.54 3.07
C SER A 63 -18.23 3.60 2.40
N GLU A 64 -18.50 4.69 3.13
CA GLU A 64 -19.20 5.86 2.62
C GLU A 64 -18.73 7.15 3.30
N LEU A 65 -18.70 8.26 2.53
CA LEU A 65 -18.51 9.61 3.06
C LEU A 65 -19.86 10.18 3.49
N VAL A 66 -20.02 10.44 4.78
CA VAL A 66 -21.23 11.02 5.38
C VAL A 66 -20.99 12.48 5.71
N ARG A 67 -21.91 13.35 5.28
CA ARG A 67 -21.92 14.76 5.64
C ARG A 67 -23.09 15.07 6.55
N GLU A 68 -22.83 15.74 7.66
CA GLU A 68 -23.85 16.26 8.56
C GLU A 68 -23.93 17.78 8.44
N GLU A 69 -25.12 18.35 8.60
CA GLU A 69 -25.35 19.81 8.52
C GLU A 69 -24.77 20.48 7.26
N ALA A 70 -24.77 19.77 6.12
CA ALA A 70 -24.18 20.23 4.88
C ALA A 70 -24.69 21.61 4.43
N GLY A 71 -23.76 22.48 4.02
CA GLY A 71 -24.03 23.86 3.62
C GLY A 71 -24.21 24.84 4.78
N THR A 72 -23.82 24.46 6.01
CA THR A 72 -23.87 25.33 7.20
C THR A 72 -22.49 25.52 7.82
N ASP A 73 -22.35 26.50 8.72
CA ASP A 73 -21.13 26.69 9.51
C ASP A 73 -20.81 25.51 10.45
N GLY A 74 -21.77 24.59 10.63
CA GLY A 74 -21.64 23.37 11.43
C GLY A 74 -21.39 22.10 10.61
N GLU A 75 -21.15 22.20 9.30
CA GLU A 75 -20.93 21.02 8.45
C GLU A 75 -19.80 20.15 9.01
N SER A 76 -20.03 18.85 9.14
CA SER A 76 -19.01 17.86 9.52
C SER A 76 -18.95 16.74 8.49
N VAL A 77 -17.79 16.10 8.39
CA VAL A 77 -17.56 14.96 7.49
C VAL A 77 -17.03 13.78 8.29
N VAL A 78 -17.62 12.61 8.06
CA VAL A 78 -17.24 11.34 8.66
C VAL A 78 -17.18 10.28 7.56
N VAL A 79 -16.12 9.49 7.51
CA VAL A 79 -16.12 8.24 6.74
C VAL A 79 -16.64 7.14 7.65
N ARG A 80 -17.69 6.45 7.19
CA ARG A 80 -18.17 5.22 7.83
C ARG A 80 -17.74 4.03 7.00
N GLY A 81 -17.43 2.92 7.63
CA GLY A 81 -17.18 1.70 6.89
C GLY A 81 -17.26 0.44 7.73
N VAL A 82 -16.98 -0.68 7.07
CA VAL A 82 -16.97 -2.02 7.65
C VAL A 82 -15.69 -2.72 7.23
N VAL A 83 -14.99 -3.26 8.22
CA VAL A 83 -13.84 -4.17 8.05
C VAL A 83 -14.30 -5.60 8.26
N ALA A 84 -13.77 -6.53 7.48
CA ALA A 84 -13.99 -7.97 7.61
C ALA A 84 -12.68 -8.74 7.44
N PRO A 85 -12.57 -9.99 7.92
CA PRO A 85 -11.46 -10.88 7.57
C PRO A 85 -11.42 -11.13 6.07
N ARG A 86 -10.22 -11.32 5.53
CA ARG A 86 -10.05 -11.81 4.16
C ARG A 86 -10.27 -13.31 4.06
N ASP A 87 -10.92 -13.73 2.98
CA ASP A 87 -11.21 -15.15 2.71
C ASP A 87 -9.94 -15.96 2.38
N ASP A 88 -8.83 -15.30 2.04
CA ASP A 88 -7.57 -15.90 1.57
C ASP A 88 -6.50 -16.13 2.66
N VAL A 89 -6.80 -15.81 3.92
CA VAL A 89 -5.86 -15.90 5.05
C VAL A 89 -6.19 -17.12 5.92
N GLU A 90 -5.18 -17.88 6.35
CA GLU A 90 -5.39 -19.06 7.20
C GLU A 90 -5.97 -18.69 8.58
N GLU A 91 -6.92 -19.49 9.07
CA GLU A 91 -7.85 -19.21 10.19
C GLU A 91 -7.21 -19.00 11.60
N ASP A 92 -5.89 -19.05 11.74
CA ASP A 92 -5.21 -19.19 13.04
C ASP A 92 -4.71 -17.88 13.68
N VAL A 93 -5.07 -16.70 13.15
CA VAL A 93 -4.57 -15.41 13.70
C VAL A 93 -5.65 -14.66 14.48
N GLU A 94 -5.46 -14.56 15.80
CA GLU A 94 -6.27 -13.73 16.70
C GLU A 94 -5.90 -12.24 16.55
N VAL A 95 -6.60 -11.52 15.68
CA VAL A 95 -6.50 -10.05 15.58
C VAL A 95 -7.35 -9.41 16.67
N ASN A 96 -6.75 -8.57 17.52
CA ASN A 96 -7.44 -7.91 18.64
C ASN A 96 -7.90 -6.48 18.31
N TYR A 97 -7.18 -5.82 17.41
CA TYR A 97 -7.52 -4.51 16.88
C TYR A 97 -6.94 -4.37 15.48
N VAL A 98 -7.53 -3.48 14.69
CA VAL A 98 -6.99 -3.04 13.41
C VAL A 98 -6.94 -1.52 13.39
N GLU A 99 -6.03 -0.96 12.60
CA GLU A 99 -5.88 0.45 12.33
C GLU A 99 -6.48 0.76 10.96
N VAL A 100 -7.32 1.78 10.90
CA VAL A 100 -7.89 2.30 9.65
C VAL A 100 -7.36 3.70 9.44
N ARG A 101 -6.60 3.88 8.35
CA ARG A 101 -6.13 5.18 7.89
C ARG A 101 -7.12 5.74 6.87
N ALA A 102 -7.63 6.95 7.12
CA ALA A 102 -8.43 7.71 6.17
C ALA A 102 -7.70 8.97 5.74
N ALA A 103 -7.40 9.08 4.44
CA ALA A 103 -6.94 10.33 3.83
C ALA A 103 -8.14 11.05 3.22
N PHE A 104 -8.33 12.31 3.57
CA PHE A 104 -9.41 13.16 3.05
C PHE A 104 -8.87 14.07 1.96
N HIS A 105 -9.56 14.17 0.83
CA HIS A 105 -9.11 14.92 -0.33
C HIS A 105 -10.12 15.97 -0.78
N ASP A 106 -9.63 17.04 -1.38
CA ASP A 106 -10.47 18.04 -2.04
C ASP A 106 -10.83 17.67 -3.49
N ALA A 107 -11.53 18.58 -4.18
CA ALA A 107 -11.94 18.42 -5.58
C ALA A 107 -10.77 18.25 -6.57
N GLU A 108 -9.58 18.74 -6.21
CA GLU A 108 -8.37 18.69 -7.02
C GLU A 108 -7.54 17.42 -6.72
N GLY A 109 -7.96 16.64 -5.72
CA GLY A 109 -7.27 15.44 -5.23
C GLY A 109 -6.15 15.75 -4.25
N GLU A 110 -6.03 16.98 -3.75
CA GLU A 110 -5.04 17.33 -2.75
C GLU A 110 -5.47 16.79 -1.38
N THR A 111 -4.54 16.19 -0.65
CA THR A 111 -4.79 15.69 0.70
C THR A 111 -4.99 16.86 1.66
N LEU A 112 -6.18 16.93 2.25
CA LEU A 112 -6.53 17.90 3.27
C LEU A 112 -6.05 17.46 4.66
N ASP A 113 -6.25 16.18 5.01
CA ASP A 113 -5.80 15.59 6.28
C ASP A 113 -5.70 14.05 6.17
N THR A 114 -5.06 13.42 7.14
CA THR A 114 -4.95 11.96 7.26
C THR A 114 -5.09 11.55 8.71
N ILE A 115 -6.09 10.72 8.99
CA ILE A 115 -6.46 10.28 10.34
C ILE A 115 -6.31 8.76 10.43
N ILE A 116 -5.80 8.27 11.56
CA ILE A 116 -5.72 6.83 11.86
C ILE A 116 -6.61 6.57 13.07
N GLU A 117 -7.55 5.64 12.93
CA GLU A 117 -8.44 5.18 13.99
C GLU A 117 -8.19 3.71 14.30
N GLN A 118 -8.28 3.34 15.57
CA GLN A 118 -8.16 1.96 16.02
C GLN A 118 -9.55 1.36 16.20
N VAL A 119 -9.79 0.20 15.58
CA VAL A 119 -11.03 -0.56 15.63
C VAL A 119 -10.79 -1.81 16.44
N GLU A 120 -11.50 -1.93 17.57
CA GLU A 120 -11.45 -3.14 18.40
C GLU A 120 -12.18 -4.29 17.69
N ILE A 121 -11.54 -5.45 17.63
CA ILE A 121 -12.06 -6.64 16.98
C ILE A 121 -12.75 -7.52 18.03
N ASP A 122 -14.05 -7.73 17.84
CA ASP A 122 -14.82 -8.72 18.59
C ASP A 122 -14.81 -10.06 17.83
N PRO A 123 -14.16 -11.11 18.34
CA PRO A 123 -14.04 -12.39 17.64
C PRO A 123 -15.36 -13.18 17.56
N GLU A 124 -16.43 -12.70 18.22
CA GLU A 124 -17.76 -13.31 18.15
C GLU A 124 -18.56 -12.85 16.92
N VAL A 125 -18.05 -11.89 16.14
CA VAL A 125 -18.68 -11.37 14.91
C VAL A 125 -17.68 -11.36 13.75
N ASP A 126 -18.20 -11.40 12.52
CA ASP A 126 -17.37 -11.49 11.30
C ASP A 126 -17.10 -10.13 10.64
N GLN A 127 -17.67 -9.04 11.16
CA GLN A 127 -17.62 -7.71 10.57
C GLN A 127 -17.63 -6.63 11.64
N TRP A 128 -16.77 -5.61 11.47
CA TRP A 128 -16.56 -4.55 12.44
C TRP A 128 -16.73 -3.19 11.80
N GLY A 129 -17.68 -2.41 12.33
CA GLY A 129 -17.95 -1.05 11.86
C GLY A 129 -16.95 -0.05 12.42
N PHE A 130 -16.58 0.95 11.63
CA PHE A 130 -15.72 2.05 12.05
C PHE A 130 -16.24 3.40 11.57
N GLU A 131 -15.82 4.47 12.25
CA GLU A 131 -16.09 5.86 11.86
C GLU A 131 -14.80 6.68 12.01
N VAL A 132 -14.37 7.36 10.95
CA VAL A 132 -13.24 8.29 10.97
C VAL A 132 -13.74 9.70 10.70
N SER A 133 -13.57 10.60 11.67
CA SER A 133 -14.06 11.98 11.57
C SER A 133 -12.99 12.91 11.01
N TYR A 134 -13.35 13.74 10.03
CA TYR A 134 -12.51 14.85 9.61
C TYR A 134 -12.44 15.89 10.75
N PRO A 135 -11.25 16.34 11.17
CA PRO A 135 -11.07 17.11 12.41
C PRO A 135 -11.63 18.55 12.35
N HIS A 136 -11.98 19.04 11.17
CA HIS A 136 -12.50 20.39 10.98
C HIS A 136 -13.98 20.38 10.58
N ILE A 137 -14.64 21.51 10.83
CA ILE A 137 -16.07 21.73 10.54
C ILE A 137 -16.27 22.93 9.60
N GLY A 138 -17.50 23.12 9.13
CA GLY A 138 -17.92 24.27 8.33
C GLY A 138 -17.23 24.33 6.98
N GLU A 139 -16.69 25.49 6.60
CA GLU A 139 -16.04 25.70 5.29
C GLU A 139 -14.95 24.67 5.01
N ARG A 140 -14.16 24.26 6.02
CA ARG A 140 -13.11 23.24 5.86
C ARG A 140 -13.67 21.84 5.59
N ALA A 141 -14.73 21.48 6.29
CA ALA A 141 -15.41 20.21 6.06
C ALA A 141 -16.04 20.16 4.67
N ALA A 142 -16.59 21.29 4.21
CA ALA A 142 -17.19 21.40 2.89
C ALA A 142 -16.20 21.23 1.73
N GLU A 143 -14.90 21.46 1.96
CA GLU A 143 -13.83 21.23 0.98
C GLU A 143 -13.57 19.74 0.68
N VAL A 144 -13.97 18.82 1.57
CA VAL A 144 -13.72 17.38 1.42
C VAL A 144 -14.64 16.77 0.36
N GLU A 145 -14.10 16.34 -0.78
CA GLU A 145 -14.86 15.76 -1.89
C GLU A 145 -14.67 14.25 -2.04
N ASP A 146 -13.53 13.73 -1.61
CA ASP A 146 -13.16 12.31 -1.75
C ASP A 146 -12.38 11.82 -0.52
N TYR A 147 -12.20 10.51 -0.42
CA TYR A 147 -11.44 9.87 0.64
C TYR A 147 -10.79 8.57 0.16
N GLU A 148 -9.60 8.29 0.66
CA GLU A 148 -8.88 7.02 0.49
C GLU A 148 -8.79 6.32 1.84
N LEU A 149 -8.94 4.99 1.83
CA LEU A 149 -8.85 4.17 3.03
C LEU A 149 -7.80 3.07 2.88
N GLU A 150 -7.08 2.86 3.98
CA GLU A 150 -6.17 1.74 4.16
C GLU A 150 -6.44 1.10 5.51
N VAL A 151 -6.32 -0.22 5.59
CA VAL A 151 -6.49 -0.98 6.83
C VAL A 151 -5.26 -1.82 7.07
N GLY A 152 -4.82 -1.90 8.31
CA GLY A 152 -3.81 -2.84 8.73
C GLY A 152 -3.78 -3.07 10.23
N THR A 153 -2.87 -3.87 10.75
CA THR A 153 -2.68 -4.01 12.21
C THR A 153 -1.47 -3.25 12.73
N GLU A 154 -0.68 -2.65 11.83
CA GLU A 154 0.49 -1.80 12.11
C GLU A 154 0.66 -0.76 10.97
N LEU A 155 -0.08 0.35 11.02
CA LEU A 155 -0.07 1.41 9.97
C LEU A 155 0.80 2.64 10.28
#